data_AF-A0A846QRV2-F1
#
_entry.id   AF-A0A846QRV2-F1
#
_cell.length_a   1.000
_cell.length_b   1.000
_cell.length_c   1.000
_cell.angle_alpha   90.00
_cell.angle_beta   90.00
_cell.angle_gamma   90.00
#
_symmetry.space_group_name_H-M   'P 1'
#
loop_
_entity.id
_entity.type
_entity.pdbx_description
1 polymer ?
#
loop_
_entity_poly.entity_id
_entity_poly.type
_entity_poly.pdbx_seq_one_letter_code
_entity_poly.pdbx_strand_id
1 'polypeptide(L)' 'MGNNINTEAREAAASVTPDGKYLFFNRNMGTDNYENVDIFWVDAQVIENLRPKQ' A
#
# COMPACT_ATOMS: atom_id res chain seq x y z
N MET A 1 4.25 5.17 5.37
CA MET A 1 3.25 5.77 4.46
C MET A 1 1.99 6.18 5.22
N GLY A 2 2.15 6.95 6.31
CA GLY A 2 1.04 7.47 7.13
C GLY A 2 -0.05 6.48 7.54
N ASN A 3 -1.10 7.02 8.16
CA ASN A 3 -2.26 6.22 8.59
C ASN A 3 -3.19 5.84 7.43
N ASN A 4 -2.95 6.34 6.22
CA ASN A 4 -3.77 6.02 5.06
C ASN A 4 -3.40 4.66 4.45
N ILE A 5 -2.12 4.30 4.45
CA ILE A 5 -1.61 3.04 3.87
C ILE A 5 -1.15 2.06 4.95
N ASN A 6 -0.47 2.51 6.00
CA ASN A 6 -0.05 1.64 7.09
C ASN A 6 -1.10 1.72 8.22
N THR A 7 -2.23 1.02 8.04
CA THR A 7 -3.30 1.01 9.05
C THR A 7 -3.05 -0.08 10.10
N GLU A 8 -3.99 -0.28 11.02
CA GLU A 8 -3.96 -1.43 11.93
C GLU A 8 -4.35 -2.75 11.22
N ALA A 9 -4.96 -2.66 10.03
CA ALA A 9 -5.22 -3.82 9.22
C ALA A 9 -3.93 -4.41 8.65
N ARG A 10 -3.98 -5.66 8.20
CA ARG A 10 -2.83 -6.26 7.52
C ARG A 10 -2.73 -5.78 6.08
N GLU A 11 -1.70 -5.02 5.76
CA GLU A 11 -1.27 -4.78 4.38
C GLU A 11 -0.11 -5.70 3.94
N ALA A 12 -0.12 -6.14 2.67
CA ALA A 12 0.94 -7.02 2.14
C ALA A 12 1.10 -6.96 0.63
N ALA A 13 2.19 -7.57 0.15
CA ALA A 13 2.52 -7.78 -1.27
C ALA A 13 2.52 -6.48 -2.10
N ALA A 14 3.08 -5.42 -1.53
CA ALA A 14 3.20 -4.16 -2.23
C ALA A 14 4.11 -4.28 -3.47
N SER A 15 3.67 -3.74 -4.60
CA SER A 15 4.43 -3.74 -5.87
C SER A 15 4.19 -2.48 -6.69
N VAL A 16 5.21 -1.99 -7.37
CA VAL A 16 5.12 -0.80 -8.24
C VAL A 16 4.89 -1.25 -9.67
N THR A 17 4.03 -0.54 -10.41
CA THR A 17 3.79 -0.82 -11.83
C THR A 17 5.06 -0.63 -12.66
N PRO A 18 5.22 -1.33 -13.81
CA PRO A 18 6.40 -1.18 -14.65
C PRO A 18 6.64 0.24 -15.17
N ASP A 19 5.56 1.03 -15.32
CA ASP A 19 5.65 2.44 -15.72
C ASP A 19 5.87 3.40 -14.54
N GLY A 20 5.99 2.89 -13.32
CA GLY A 20 6.31 3.64 -12.12
C GLY A 20 5.18 4.55 -11.62
N LYS A 21 3.96 4.45 -12.15
CA LYS A 21 2.86 5.37 -11.79
C LYS A 21 2.10 4.97 -10.53
N TYR A 22 1.98 3.68 -10.26
CA TYR A 22 1.14 3.19 -9.16
C TYR A 22 1.86 2.18 -8.28
N LEU A 23 1.56 2.25 -6.98
CA LEU A 23 1.87 1.23 -6.00
C LEU A 23 0.59 0.45 -5.69
N PHE A 24 0.57 -0.84 -6.00
CA PHE A 24 -0.50 -1.78 -5.64
C PHE A 24 -0.14 -2.51 -4.34
N PHE A 25 -1.14 -2.80 -3.51
CA PHE A 25 -0.97 -3.61 -2.30
C PHE A 25 -2.30 -4.27 -1.92
N ASN A 26 -2.22 -5.35 -1.14
CA ASN A 26 -3.39 -6.03 -0.58
C ASN A 26 -3.66 -5.51 0.84
N ARG A 27 -4.93 -5.35 1.23
CA ARG A 27 -5.32 -5.05 2.61
C ARG A 27 -6.43 -5.98 3.10
N ASN A 28 -6.33 -6.46 4.33
CA ASN A 28 -7.45 -7.13 5.00
C ASN A 28 -8.54 -6.10 5.37
N MET A 29 -9.73 -6.29 4.83
CA MET A 29 -10.93 -5.49 5.07
C MET A 29 -11.96 -6.25 5.94
N GLY A 30 -11.63 -7.46 6.38
CA GLY A 30 -12.46 -8.29 7.26
C GLY A 30 -12.14 -8.11 8.75
N THR A 31 -12.95 -8.75 9.60
CA THR A 31 -12.80 -8.72 11.07
C THR A 31 -11.85 -9.78 11.61
N ASP A 32 -11.63 -10.86 10.88
CA ASP A 32 -10.67 -11.91 11.21
C ASP A 32 -9.53 -11.98 10.18
N ASN A 33 -8.53 -12.82 10.45
CA ASN A 33 -7.35 -13.03 9.63
C ASN A 33 -7.73 -13.58 8.24
N TYR A 34 -7.65 -12.69 7.24
CA TYR A 34 -7.72 -13.00 5.79
C TYR A 34 -9.10 -13.33 5.22
N GLU A 35 -10.19 -13.03 5.92
CA GLU A 35 -11.54 -13.30 5.41
C GLU A 35 -11.89 -12.47 4.16
N ASN A 36 -11.49 -11.20 4.15
CA ASN A 36 -11.75 -10.28 3.05
C ASN A 36 -10.48 -9.50 2.72
N VAL A 37 -9.81 -9.86 1.62
CA VAL A 37 -8.57 -9.20 1.20
C VAL A 37 -8.79 -8.54 -0.16
N ASP A 38 -8.73 -7.22 -0.17
CA ASP A 38 -8.91 -6.40 -1.37
C ASP A 38 -7.60 -5.82 -1.86
N ILE A 39 -7.57 -5.50 -3.16
CA ILE A 39 -6.45 -4.84 -3.82
C ILE A 39 -6.70 -3.34 -3.85
N PHE A 40 -5.75 -2.58 -3.32
CA PHE A 40 -5.72 -1.13 -3.35
C PHE A 40 -4.55 -0.64 -4.20
N TRP A 41 -4.66 0.61 -4.64
CA TRP A 41 -3.60 1.30 -5.36
C TRP A 41 -3.51 2.77 -4.95
N VAL A 42 -2.31 3.33 -5.07
CA VAL A 42 -2.05 4.76 -4.88
C VAL A 42 -1.02 5.23 -5.90
N ASP A 43 -0.92 6.55 -6.09
CA ASP A 43 0.16 7.15 -6.87
C ASP A 43 1.53 6.82 -6.23
N ALA A 44 2.47 6.33 -7.04
CA ALA A 44 3.80 5.93 -6.60
C ALA A 44 4.69 7.11 -6.17
N GLN A 45 4.29 8.36 -6.44
CA GLN A 45 4.92 9.59 -5.94
C GLN A 45 5.05 9.60 -4.41
N VAL A 46 4.23 8.81 -3.69
CA VAL A 46 4.37 8.60 -2.25
C VAL A 46 5.77 8.11 -1.86
N ILE A 47 6.43 7.32 -2.71
CA ILE A 47 7.78 6.80 -2.47
C ILE A 47 8.80 7.93 -2.53
N GLU A 48 8.71 8.79 -3.54
CA GLU A 48 9.60 9.95 -3.70
C GLU A 48 9.44 10.96 -2.57
N ASN A 49 8.20 11.17 -2.11
CA ASN A 49 7.91 12.08 -0.99
C ASN A 49 8.52 11.58 0.34
N LEU A 50 8.74 10.27 0.46
CA LEU A 50 9.31 9.64 1.65
C LEU A 50 10.81 9.35 1.52
N ARG A 51 11.41 9.58 0.35
CA ARG A 51 12.83 9.33 0.11
C ARG A 51 13.66 10.30 0.97
N PRO A 52 14.63 9.81 1.77
CA PRO A 52 15.49 10.68 2.57
C PRO A 52 16.20 11.71 1.70
N LYS A 53 16.17 12.98 2.12
CA LYS A 53 16.95 14.03 1.48
C LYS A 53 18.38 13.96 2.01
N GLN A 54 19.35 13.97 1.10
CA GLN A 54 20.77 14.10 1.43
C GLN A 54 21.08 15.51 1.91
#